data_AF-A0A4Q5RRK0-F1
#
_entry.id   AF-A0A4Q5RRK0-F1
#
_cell.length_a   1.000
_cell.length_b   1.000
_cell.length_c   1.000
_cell.angle_alpha   90.00
_cell.angle_beta   90.00
_cell.angle_gamma   90.00
#
_symmetry.space_group_name_H-M   'P 1'
#
loop_
_entity.id
_entity.type
_entity.pdbx_description
1 polymer ?
#
loop_
_entity_poly.entity_id
_entity_poly.type
_entity_poly.pdbx_seq_one_letter_code
_entity_poly.pdbx_strand_id
1 'polypeptide(L)' 'IMGCKKKFTNHGVESALIRSLGNEVLPRQTIKGVELAWVGDFNAKMLAIHEAAGANLDKIHRTYRCKF' A
#
# COMPACT_ATOMS: atom_id res chain seq x y z
N ILE A 1 4.51 0.69 9.38
CA ILE A 1 4.30 0.17 8.02
C ILE A 1 3.33 -1.00 8.16
N MET A 2 2.22 -1.01 7.41
CA MET A 2 1.12 -2.00 7.45
C MET A 2 1.05 -2.93 8.67
N GLY A 3 0.76 -2.41 9.86
CA GLY A 3 0.58 -3.22 11.08
C GLY A 3 1.78 -4.10 11.51
N CYS A 4 2.92 -4.04 10.83
CA CYS A 4 4.07 -4.89 11.12
C CYS A 4 4.74 -4.46 12.42
N LYS A 5 5.06 -5.45 13.28
CA LYS A 5 5.86 -5.24 14.49
C LYS A 5 7.17 -4.56 14.09
N LYS A 6 7.59 -3.53 14.83
CA LYS A 6 8.77 -2.69 14.52
C LYS A 6 10.06 -3.50 14.23
N LYS A 7 10.15 -4.72 14.78
CA LYS A 7 11.28 -5.64 14.57
C LYS A 7 11.40 -6.19 13.15
N PHE A 8 10.31 -6.24 12.38
CA PHE A 8 10.28 -6.84 11.04
C PHE A 8 10.08 -5.81 9.93
N THR A 9 10.06 -4.52 10.27
CA THR A 9 9.94 -3.43 9.31
C THR A 9 11.29 -3.18 8.63
N ASN A 10 11.30 -2.71 7.38
CA ASN A 10 12.51 -2.47 6.56
C ASN A 10 13.31 -3.73 6.17
N HIS A 11 12.79 -4.94 6.41
CA HIS A 11 13.41 -6.19 5.96
C HIS A 11 12.87 -6.68 4.60
N GLY A 12 12.06 -5.87 3.92
CA GLY A 12 11.45 -6.23 2.63
C GLY A 12 10.26 -7.20 2.73
N VAL A 13 9.80 -7.50 3.95
CA VAL A 13 8.68 -8.43 4.20
C VAL A 13 7.39 -7.92 3.55
N GLU A 14 7.13 -6.62 3.64
CA GLU A 14 5.94 -6.00 3.04
C GLU A 14 5.97 -6.06 1.51
N SER A 15 7.14 -5.81 0.90
CA SER A 15 7.33 -5.94 -0.55
C SER A 15 7.19 -7.38 -1.03
N ALA A 16 7.73 -8.35 -0.27
CA ALA A 16 7.60 -9.76 -0.57
C ALA A 16 6.14 -10.22 -0.50
N LEU A 17 5.38 -9.74 0.48
CA LEU A 17 3.95 -10.03 0.62
C LEU A 17 3.16 -9.52 -0.58
N ILE A 18 3.37 -8.26 -0.98
CA ILE A 18 2.70 -7.66 -2.15
C ILE A 18 3.06 -8.42 -3.43
N ARG A 19 4.33 -8.81 -3.61
CA ARG A 19 4.77 -9.58 -4.76
C ARG A 19 4.17 -10.98 -4.79
N SER A 20 4.09 -11.66 -3.64
CA SER A 20 3.44 -12.97 -3.53
C SER A 20 1.96 -12.89 -3.86
N LEU A 21 1.27 -11.83 -3.42
CA LEU A 21 -0.12 -11.59 -3.77
C LEU A 21 -0.27 -11.35 -5.29
N GLY A 22 0.61 -10.54 -5.89
CA GLY A 22 0.63 -10.31 -7.34
C GLY A 22 0.80 -11.61 -8.13
N ASN A 23 1.72 -12.49 -7.71
CA ASN A 23 1.96 -13.78 -8.37
C ASN A 23 0.72 -14.69 -8.37
N GLU A 24 -0.13 -14.64 -7.35
CA GLU A 24 -1.36 -15.44 -7.29
C GLU A 24 -2.54 -14.79 -8.02
N VAL A 25 -2.65 -13.47 -7.96
CA VAL A 25 -3.82 -12.72 -8.45
C VAL A 25 -3.72 -12.40 -9.93
N LEU A 26 -2.53 -12.04 -10.43
CA LEU A 26 -2.33 -11.67 -11.83
C LEU A 26 -2.63 -12.82 -12.82
N PRO A 27 -2.22 -14.07 -12.59
CA PRO A 27 -2.52 -15.17 -13.51
C PRO A 27 -4.01 -15.54 -13.54
N ARG A 28 -4.74 -15.28 -12.47
CA ARG A 28 -6.17 -15.65 -12.37
C ARG A 28 -7.06 -14.72 -13.20
N GLN A 29 -6.64 -13.49 -13.48
CA GLN A 29 -7.39 -12.48 -14.25
C GLN A 29 -8.83 -12.19 -13.76
N THR A 30 -9.20 -12.68 -12.57
CA THR A 30 -10.54 -12.50 -11.98
C THR A 30 -10.65 -11.21 -11.19
N ILE A 31 -9.53 -10.68 -10.67
CA ILE A 31 -9.49 -9.44 -9.90
C ILE A 31 -9.07 -8.31 -10.82
N LYS A 32 -9.93 -7.29 -10.91
CA LYS A 32 -9.74 -6.13 -11.80
C LYS A 32 -8.82 -5.06 -11.22
N GLY A 33 -8.60 -5.07 -9.91
CA GLY A 33 -7.75 -4.10 -9.22
C GLY A 33 -7.57 -4.45 -7.75
N VAL A 34 -6.42 -4.08 -7.21
CA VAL A 34 -6.13 -4.15 -5.77
C VAL A 34 -5.83 -2.73 -5.32
N GLU A 35 -6.62 -2.24 -4.36
CA GLU A 35 -6.43 -0.93 -3.77
C GLU A 35 -5.88 -1.10 -2.35
N LEU A 36 -4.79 -0.40 -2.03
CA LEU A 36 -4.33 -0.28 -0.66
C LEU A 36 -4.92 1.00 -0.08
N ALA A 37 -6.03 0.84 0.63
CA ALA A 37 -6.77 1.97 1.16
C ALA A 37 -6.10 2.55 2.43
N TRP A 38 -6.41 3.81 2.73
CA TRP A 38 -6.07 4.47 4.00
C TRP A 38 -4.57 4.63 4.29
N VAL A 39 -3.75 4.88 3.27
CA VAL A 39 -2.37 5.33 3.48
C VAL A 39 -2.36 6.85 3.67
N GLY A 40 -1.95 7.29 4.86
CA GLY A 40 -1.71 8.70 5.12
C GLY A 40 -0.52 9.22 4.30
N ASP A 41 -0.67 10.43 3.76
CA ASP A 41 0.37 11.19 3.05
C ASP A 41 1.65 11.40 3.87
N PHE A 42 1.53 11.46 5.19
CA PHE A 42 2.64 11.51 6.14
C PHE A 42 3.50 10.24 6.20
N ASN A 43 3.05 9.13 5.61
CA ASN A 43 3.72 7.83 5.69
C ASN A 43 4.61 7.57 4.48
N ALA A 44 5.75 8.27 4.42
CA ALA A 44 6.74 8.16 3.33
C ALA A 44 7.17 6.71 3.03
N LYS A 45 7.20 5.83 4.05
CA LYS A 45 7.58 4.43 3.87
C LYS A 45 6.53 3.62 3.11
N MET A 46 5.25 3.90 3.31
CA MET A 46 4.17 3.25 2.55
C MET A 46 4.12 3.77 1.12
N LEU A 47 4.38 5.06 0.90
CA LEU A 47 4.47 5.64 -0.44
C LEU A 47 5.60 4.99 -1.26
N ALA A 48 6.77 4.77 -0.66
CA ALA A 48 7.87 4.08 -1.33
C ALA A 48 7.52 2.63 -1.73
N ILE A 49 6.69 1.94 -0.93
CA ILE A 49 6.19 0.59 -1.27
C ILE A 49 5.21 0.65 -2.44
N HIS A 50 4.34 1.66 -2.50
CA HIS A 50 3.44 1.85 -3.64
C HIS A 50 4.19 2.10 -4.93
N GLU A 51 5.19 2.96 -4.89
CA GLU A 51 6.06 3.24 -6.04
C GLU A 51 6.81 1.99 -6.48
N ALA A 52 7.41 1.24 -5.55
CA ALA A 52 8.12 -0.01 -5.84
C ALA A 52 7.20 -1.11 -6.40
N ALA A 53 5.92 -1.12 -6.03
CA ALA A 53 4.92 -2.06 -6.54
C ALA A 53 4.33 -1.64 -7.90
N GLY A 54 4.65 -0.44 -8.41
CA GLY A 54 4.06 0.11 -9.63
C GLY A 54 2.58 0.50 -9.47
N ALA A 55 2.15 0.83 -8.26
CA ALA A 55 0.77 1.23 -7.98
C ALA A 55 0.50 2.67 -8.47
N ASN A 56 -0.66 2.87 -9.10
CA ASN A 56 -1.14 4.20 -9.47
C ASN A 56 -2.03 4.77 -8.37
N LEU A 57 -1.98 6.09 -8.20
CA LEU A 57 -2.87 6.80 -7.29
C LEU A 57 -4.30 6.82 -7.87
N ASP A 58 -5.23 6.13 -7.20
CA ASP A 58 -6.63 6.06 -7.63
C ASP A 58 -7.52 7.08 -6.88
N LYS A 59 -7.54 7.04 -5.54
CA LYS A 59 -8.41 7.88 -4.71
C LYS A 59 -7.64 8.56 -3.58
N ILE A 60 -7.92 9.86 -3.36
CA ILE A 60 -7.43 10.62 -2.19
C ILE A 60 -8.62 10.92 -1.26
N HIS A 61 -8.53 10.45 -0.01
CA HIS A 61 -9.47 10.79 1.06
C HIS A 61 -8.96 12.03 1.81
N ARG A 62 -9.62 13.18 1.64
CA ARG A 62 -9.24 14.44 2.29
C ARG A 62 -10.11 14.71 3.52
N THR A 63 -9.47 14.89 4.67
CA THR A 63 -10.14 15.31 5.91
C THR A 63 -9.86 16.78 6.17
N TYR A 64 -10.90 17.60 6.21
CA TYR A 64 -10.78 19.03 6.50
C TYR A 64 -10.98 19.31 7.99
N ARG A 65 -10.20 20.26 8.53
CA ARG A 65 -10.39 20.78 9.89
C ARG A 65 -11.17 22.09 9.82
N CYS A 66 -12.43 22.08 10.25
CA CYS A 66 -13.21 23.30 10.42
C CYS A 66 -12.74 24.02 11.70
N LYS A 67 -12.39 25.30 11.58
CA LYS A 67 -12.09 26.19 12.72
C LYS A 67 -13.14 27.29 12.70
N PHE A 68 -13.96 27.35 13.75
CA PHE A 68 -14.85 28.47 14.05
C PHE A 68 -14.11 29.46 14.94
#